data_AF-A0A7X6Q122-F1
#
_entry.id   AF-A0A7X6Q122-F1
#
_cell.length_a   1.000
_cell.length_b   1.000
_cell.length_c   1.000
_cell.angle_alpha   90.00
_cell.angle_beta   90.00
_cell.angle_gamma   90.00
#
_symmetry.space_group_name_H-M   'P 1'
#
loop_
_entity.id
_entity.type
_entity.pdbx_description
1 polymer ?
#
loop_
_entity_poly.entity_id
_entity_poly.type
_entity_poly.pdbx_seq_one_letter_code
_entity_poly.pdbx_strand_id
1 'polypeptide(L)'
;MAKKESSEWKHEIARAERKSRLARMKGTDGHKKKIESRSVGKKLTLTVVAIILVLALATWLVASSGILQKSLTAMYVGERKQTPTHLNLVLGNMTASQQYGLAFVEEFQKLLDGKSSLIEGATIRDDLINQIMPSVAFMYGVLNEMDREGYVPTEEQIQEIDKNAEAL
;
A
#
# COMPACT_ATOMS: atom_id res chain seq x y z
N MET A 1 -16.46 -27.13 -91.48
CA MET A 1 -17.15 -26.75 -90.23
C MET A 1 -16.54 -27.52 -89.04
N ALA A 2 -15.96 -26.75 -88.11
CA ALA A 2 -15.65 -27.00 -86.68
C ALA A 2 -15.22 -28.40 -86.18
N LYS A 3 -13.90 -28.60 -86.05
CA LYS A 3 -13.28 -29.57 -85.11
C LYS A 3 -13.65 -29.14 -83.68
N LYS A 4 -14.29 -30.02 -82.92
CA LYS A 4 -14.70 -29.78 -81.52
C LYS A 4 -13.50 -29.82 -80.57
N GLU A 5 -13.15 -28.65 -80.05
CA GLU A 5 -12.48 -28.46 -78.76
C GLU A 5 -13.38 -28.96 -77.64
N SER A 6 -13.08 -30.08 -76.98
CA SER A 6 -13.70 -30.39 -75.67
C SER A 6 -13.04 -31.56 -74.91
N SER A 7 -11.74 -31.81 -75.09
CA SER A 7 -11.03 -32.87 -74.35
C SER A 7 -9.94 -32.33 -73.43
N GLU A 8 -10.17 -31.19 -72.78
CA GLU A 8 -9.45 -30.82 -71.55
C GLU A 8 -9.95 -31.71 -70.40
N TRP A 9 -9.49 -32.95 -70.51
CA TRP A 9 -9.16 -33.95 -69.51
C TRP A 9 -9.57 -33.62 -68.06
N LYS A 10 -10.51 -34.39 -67.49
CA LYS A 10 -10.87 -34.41 -66.04
C LYS A 10 -9.67 -34.40 -65.07
N HIS A 11 -8.50 -34.83 -65.54
CA HIS A 11 -7.24 -34.79 -64.81
C HIS A 11 -6.68 -33.37 -64.59
N GLU A 12 -6.97 -32.40 -65.47
CA GLU A 12 -6.52 -31.01 -65.31
C GLU A 12 -7.34 -30.28 -64.26
N ILE A 13 -8.66 -30.49 -64.23
CA ILE A 13 -9.54 -30.00 -63.16
C ILE A 13 -9.09 -30.58 -61.81
N ALA A 14 -8.84 -31.89 -61.74
CA ALA A 14 -8.35 -32.54 -60.52
C ALA A 14 -6.95 -32.03 -60.08
N ARG A 15 -6.06 -31.69 -61.01
CA ARG A 15 -4.76 -31.06 -60.69
C ARG A 15 -4.92 -29.62 -60.21
N ALA A 16 -5.79 -28.84 -60.85
CA ALA A 16 -6.07 -27.46 -60.46
C ALA A 16 -6.67 -27.40 -59.05
N GLU A 17 -7.60 -28.30 -58.74
CA GLU A 17 -8.22 -28.40 -57.42
C GLU A 17 -7.23 -28.87 -56.33
N ARG A 18 -6.32 -29.79 -56.67
CA ARG A 18 -5.23 -30.18 -55.76
C ARG A 18 -4.24 -29.04 -55.51
N LYS A 19 -3.91 -28.26 -56.55
CA LYS A 19 -3.04 -27.08 -56.44
C LYS A 19 -3.69 -25.98 -55.60
N SER A 20 -4.98 -25.69 -55.80
CA SER A 20 -5.69 -24.67 -55.02
C SER A 20 -5.82 -25.06 -53.54
N ARG A 21 -6.05 -26.35 -53.25
CA ARG A 21 -6.04 -26.88 -51.88
C ARG A 21 -4.66 -26.75 -51.22
N LEU A 22 -3.59 -27.07 -51.95
CA LEU A 22 -2.22 -26.92 -51.45
C LEU A 22 -1.83 -25.45 -51.23
N ALA A 23 -2.27 -24.54 -52.11
CA ALA A 23 -2.04 -23.11 -51.97
C ALA A 23 -2.75 -22.52 -50.75
N ARG A 24 -3.98 -22.93 -50.46
CA ARG A 24 -4.72 -22.51 -49.26
C ARG A 24 -4.04 -22.93 -47.95
N MET A 25 -3.31 -24.06 -47.97
CA MET A 25 -2.57 -24.56 -46.82
C MET A 25 -1.17 -23.93 -46.66
N LYS A 26 -0.68 -23.21 -47.67
CA LYS A 26 0.62 -22.52 -47.63
C LYS A 26 0.45 -21.07 -47.17
N GLY A 27 1.40 -20.58 -46.39
CA GLY A 27 1.53 -19.17 -46.06
C GLY A 27 2.18 -18.39 -47.21
N THR A 28 2.29 -17.08 -47.05
CA THR A 28 2.89 -16.16 -48.02
C THR A 28 4.31 -16.55 -48.44
N ASP A 29 5.02 -17.30 -47.59
CA ASP A 29 6.41 -17.71 -47.77
C ASP A 29 6.55 -19.11 -48.40
N GLY A 30 5.45 -19.72 -48.89
CA GLY A 30 5.48 -21.01 -49.60
C GLY A 30 5.55 -22.27 -48.73
N HIS A 31 5.72 -22.11 -47.41
CA HIS A 31 5.63 -23.18 -46.39
C HIS A 31 4.21 -23.35 -45.84
N LYS A 32 3.89 -24.50 -45.22
CA LYS A 32 2.55 -24.70 -44.60
C LYS A 32 2.30 -23.64 -43.51
N LYS A 33 1.09 -23.07 -43.46
CA LYS A 33 0.73 -22.06 -42.45
C LYS A 33 1.08 -22.57 -41.05
N LYS A 34 1.93 -21.82 -40.36
CA LYS A 34 2.36 -22.14 -38.99
C LYS A 34 1.13 -22.01 -38.09
N ILE A 35 0.83 -23.05 -37.31
CA ILE A 35 -0.22 -22.98 -36.29
C ILE A 35 0.36 -22.15 -35.15
N GLU A 36 0.12 -20.84 -35.19
CA GLU A 36 0.44 -19.99 -34.05
C GLU A 36 -0.53 -20.34 -32.92
N SER A 37 -0.07 -21.17 -31.99
CA SER A 37 -0.73 -21.30 -30.70
C SER A 37 -0.54 -19.97 -29.97
N ARG A 38 -1.45 -19.01 -30.18
CA ARG A 38 -1.54 -17.84 -29.29
C ARG A 38 -1.85 -18.38 -27.90
N SER A 39 -0.85 -18.41 -27.03
CA SER A 39 -0.98 -18.87 -25.65
C SER A 39 -1.75 -17.82 -24.84
N VAL A 40 -3.07 -17.75 -25.05
CA VAL A 40 -3.98 -16.85 -24.34
C VAL A 40 -3.85 -17.06 -22.82
N GLY A 41 -3.63 -18.30 -22.37
CA GLY A 41 -3.39 -18.62 -20.97
C GLY A 41 -2.13 -18.00 -20.36
N LYS A 42 -1.03 -17.86 -21.12
CA LYS A 42 0.18 -17.16 -20.63
C LYS A 42 -0.04 -15.64 -20.51
N LYS A 43 -0.85 -15.04 -21.39
CA LYS A 43 -1.18 -13.62 -21.29
C LYS A 43 -2.11 -13.33 -20.11
N LEU A 44 -3.09 -14.20 -19.88
CA LEU A 44 -4.02 -14.05 -18.75
C LEU A 44 -3.29 -14.20 -17.41
N THR A 45 -2.46 -15.23 -17.25
CA THR A 45 -1.66 -15.44 -16.03
C THR A 45 -0.69 -14.29 -15.78
N LEU A 46 0.01 -13.79 -16.81
CA LEU A 46 0.88 -12.62 -16.68
C LEU A 46 0.11 -11.37 -16.22
N THR A 47 -1.09 -11.15 -16.77
CA THR A 47 -1.94 -10.01 -16.41
C THR A 47 -2.40 -10.09 -14.95
N VAL A 48 -2.82 -11.28 -14.50
CA VAL A 48 -3.22 -11.51 -13.11
C VAL A 48 -2.04 -11.28 -12.16
N VAL A 49 -0.85 -11.81 -12.48
CA VAL A 49 0.36 -11.59 -11.67
C VAL A 49 0.73 -10.12 -11.61
N ALA A 50 0.64 -9.39 -12.74
CA ALA A 50 0.90 -7.95 -12.76
C ALA A 50 -0.07 -7.17 -11.87
N ILE A 51 -1.37 -7.51 -11.87
CA ILE A 51 -2.36 -6.88 -10.98
C ILE A 51 -2.02 -7.14 -9.52
N ILE A 52 -1.68 -8.38 -9.16
CA ILE A 52 -1.29 -8.74 -7.79
C ILE A 52 -0.07 -7.94 -7.34
N LEU A 53 0.95 -7.79 -8.19
CA LEU A 53 2.13 -6.99 -7.88
C LEU A 53 1.79 -5.51 -7.67
N VAL A 54 0.91 -4.95 -8.50
CA VAL A 54 0.45 -3.56 -8.33
C VAL A 54 -0.31 -3.38 -7.02
N LEU A 55 -1.19 -4.31 -6.66
CA LEU A 55 -1.92 -4.26 -5.39
C LEU A 55 -0.99 -4.42 -4.18
N ALA A 56 0.00 -5.32 -4.26
CA ALA A 56 1.01 -5.49 -3.22
C ALA A 56 1.85 -4.22 -3.05
N LEU A 57 2.29 -3.59 -4.14
CA LEU A 57 3.00 -2.31 -4.12
C LEU A 57 2.15 -1.20 -3.54
N ALA A 58 0.89 -1.07 -3.97
CA ALA A 58 -0.02 -0.06 -3.43
C ALA A 58 -0.23 -0.24 -1.92
N THR A 59 -0.42 -1.49 -1.47
CA THR A 59 -0.60 -1.80 -0.04
C THR A 59 0.67 -1.48 0.75
N TRP A 60 1.85 -1.83 0.22
CA TRP A 60 3.13 -1.49 0.83
C TRP A 60 3.36 0.03 0.90
N LEU A 61 2.97 0.78 -0.12
CA LEU A 61 3.08 2.24 -0.15
C LEU A 61 2.17 2.89 0.90
N VAL A 62 0.93 2.42 1.02
CA VAL A 62 -0.01 2.91 2.04
C VAL A 62 0.48 2.58 3.46
N ALA A 63 1.03 1.38 3.66
CA ALA A 63 1.57 0.97 4.97
C ALA A 63 2.85 1.73 5.33
N SER A 64 3.79 1.89 4.39
CA SER A 64 5.09 2.55 4.61
C SER A 64 4.99 4.07 4.75
N SER A 65 4.02 4.70 4.10
CA SER A 65 3.82 6.16 4.18
C SER A 65 3.17 6.63 5.49
N GLY A 66 2.69 5.70 6.33
CA GLY A 66 2.04 6.03 7.60
C GLY A 66 0.76 6.84 7.43
N ILE A 67 0.19 6.93 6.22
CA ILE A 67 -1.02 7.73 5.92
C ILE A 67 -2.17 7.32 6.85
N LEU A 68 -2.34 6.02 7.07
CA LEU A 68 -3.35 5.49 7.98
C LEU A 68 -3.18 6.01 9.42
N GLN A 69 -1.94 6.09 9.91
CA GLN A 69 -1.64 6.57 11.27
C GLN A 69 -1.85 8.09 11.42
N LYS A 70 -1.85 8.84 10.31
CA LYS A 70 -2.13 10.28 10.27
C LYS A 70 -3.61 10.60 10.09
N SER A 71 -4.34 9.77 9.34
CA SER A 71 -5.75 10.02 9.03
C SER A 71 -6.72 9.41 10.05
N LEU A 72 -6.35 8.33 10.73
CA LEU A 72 -7.21 7.67 11.70
C LEU A 72 -7.35 8.50 12.99
N THR A 73 -8.56 8.53 13.53
CA THR A 73 -8.81 9.08 14.86
C THR A 73 -8.54 8.01 15.89
N ALA A 74 -7.63 8.26 16.82
CA ALA A 74 -7.43 7.42 17.99
C ALA A 74 -8.36 7.82 19.13
N MET A 75 -8.45 9.13 19.42
CA MET A 75 -9.34 9.67 20.45
C MET A 75 -9.71 11.13 20.16
N TYR A 76 -10.73 11.63 20.86
CA TYR A 76 -11.05 13.07 20.91
C TYR A 76 -10.74 13.60 22.31
N VAL A 77 -10.15 14.79 22.37
CA VAL A 77 -10.03 15.57 23.60
C VAL A 77 -10.69 16.91 23.34
N GLY A 78 -11.89 17.12 23.89
CA GLY A 78 -12.75 18.25 23.52
C GLY A 78 -13.04 18.25 22.02
N GLU A 79 -12.65 19.31 21.33
CA GLU A 79 -12.85 19.48 19.87
C GLU A 79 -11.66 18.98 19.03
N ARG A 80 -10.53 18.65 19.67
CA ARG A 80 -9.31 18.20 18.97
C ARG A 80 -9.32 16.69 18.74
N LYS A 81 -9.19 16.32 17.47
CA LYS A 81 -8.92 14.94 17.03
C LYS A 81 -7.47 14.58 17.30
N GLN A 82 -7.25 13.53 18.07
CA GLN A 82 -5.93 12.94 18.29
C GLN A 82 -5.74 11.74 17.39
N THR A 83 -4.59 11.69 16.73
CA THR A 83 -4.21 10.61 15.81
C THR A 83 -3.29 9.62 16.54
N PRO A 84 -3.20 8.36 16.06
CA PRO A 84 -2.18 7.42 16.55
C PRO A 84 -0.76 7.99 16.52
N THR A 85 -0.46 8.87 15.57
CA THR A 85 0.85 9.54 15.48
C THR A 85 1.15 10.39 16.72
N HIS A 86 0.18 11.16 17.22
CA HIS A 86 0.37 11.99 18.41
C HIS A 86 0.60 11.14 19.66
N LEU A 87 -0.18 10.07 19.83
CA LEU A 87 -0.03 9.15 20.95
C LEU A 87 1.34 8.46 20.93
N ASN A 88 1.79 8.04 19.75
CA ASN A 88 3.11 7.45 19.56
C ASN A 88 4.24 8.44 19.88
N LEU A 89 4.09 9.72 19.55
CA LEU A 89 5.09 10.73 19.90
C LEU A 89 5.22 10.90 21.41
N VAL A 90 4.10 10.98 22.13
CA VAL A 90 4.09 11.06 23.60
C VAL A 90 4.68 9.79 24.22
N LEU A 91 4.30 8.61 23.72
CA LEU A 91 4.85 7.33 24.16
C LEU A 91 6.36 7.23 23.92
N GLY A 92 6.83 7.66 22.74
CA GLY A 92 8.24 7.71 22.38
C GLY A 92 9.04 8.61 23.32
N ASN A 93 8.53 9.81 23.61
CA ASN A 93 9.16 10.72 24.56
C ASN A 93 9.17 10.16 25.99
N MET A 94 8.07 9.54 26.44
CA MET A 94 8.00 8.93 27.76
C MET A 94 9.04 7.80 27.89
N THR A 95 9.07 6.88 26.94
CA THR A 95 10.00 5.73 26.96
C THR A 95 11.46 6.17 26.89
N ALA A 96 11.76 7.19 26.07
CA ALA A 96 13.08 7.81 26.05
C ALA A 96 13.44 8.47 27.40
N SER A 97 12.52 9.23 28.00
CA SER A 97 12.75 9.93 29.28
C SER A 97 12.95 8.99 30.46
N GLN A 98 12.28 7.83 30.46
CA GLN A 98 12.35 6.85 31.55
C GLN A 98 13.41 5.76 31.32
N GLN A 99 14.31 5.96 30.34
CA GLN A 99 15.37 5.00 29.98
C GLN A 99 14.86 3.60 29.62
N TYR A 100 13.58 3.46 29.25
CA TYR A 100 13.01 2.20 28.77
C TYR A 100 13.58 1.77 27.41
N GLY A 101 14.33 2.66 26.76
CA GLY A 101 14.85 2.48 25.41
C GLY A 101 13.97 3.19 24.37
N LEU A 102 14.28 2.95 23.10
CA LEU A 102 13.50 3.52 22.00
C LEU A 102 12.20 2.73 21.84
N ALA A 103 11.04 3.38 21.97
CA ALA A 103 9.74 2.71 21.83
C ALA A 103 9.59 1.88 20.54
N PHE A 104 10.32 2.25 19.48
CA PHE A 104 10.10 1.76 18.13
C PHE A 104 11.17 0.76 17.64
N VAL A 105 12.04 0.25 18.51
CA VAL A 105 12.95 -0.85 18.16
C VAL A 105 12.26 -2.20 18.33
N GLU A 106 12.71 -3.20 17.58
CA GLU A 106 12.06 -4.53 17.52
C GLU A 106 12.03 -5.22 18.89
N GLU A 107 13.12 -5.10 19.65
CA GLU A 107 13.26 -5.66 20.99
C GLU A 107 12.22 -5.07 21.94
N PHE A 108 11.99 -3.76 21.84
CA PHE A 108 11.01 -3.07 22.67
C PHE A 108 9.58 -3.39 22.24
N GLN A 109 9.32 -3.52 20.94
CA GLN A 109 8.01 -3.95 20.43
C GLN A 109 7.62 -5.34 20.94
N LYS A 110 8.58 -6.29 21.01
CA LYS A 110 8.35 -7.61 21.62
C LYS A 110 8.00 -7.52 23.10
N LEU A 111 8.62 -6.59 23.84
CA LEU A 111 8.28 -6.33 25.23
C LEU A 111 6.87 -5.74 25.35
N LEU A 112 6.50 -4.79 24.49
CA LEU A 112 5.17 -4.18 24.48
C LEU A 112 4.04 -5.20 24.23
N ASP A 113 4.29 -6.22 23.40
CA ASP A 113 3.34 -7.32 23.15
C ASP A 113 3.28 -8.36 24.30
N GLY A 114 4.17 -8.23 25.29
CA GLY A 114 4.17 -9.05 26.49
C GLY A 114 2.89 -8.86 27.31
N LYS A 115 2.50 -9.89 28.07
CA LYS A 115 1.33 -9.82 28.95
C LYS A 115 1.54 -8.78 30.04
N SER A 116 0.51 -7.99 30.30
CA SER A 116 0.44 -7.08 31.43
C SER A 116 0.49 -7.86 32.75
N SER A 117 1.21 -7.30 33.72
CA SER A 117 1.16 -7.74 35.12
C SER A 117 0.09 -7.02 35.94
N LEU A 118 -0.53 -5.98 35.39
CA LEU A 118 -1.46 -5.08 36.08
C LEU A 118 -2.92 -5.40 35.72
N ILE A 119 -3.18 -5.72 34.46
CA ILE A 119 -4.52 -5.93 33.92
C ILE A 119 -4.58 -7.31 33.27
N GLU A 120 -5.45 -8.18 33.77
CA GLU A 120 -5.62 -9.51 33.22
C GLU A 120 -6.09 -9.46 31.76
N GLY A 121 -5.39 -10.19 30.88
CA GLY A 121 -5.70 -10.25 29.44
C GLY A 121 -5.18 -9.07 28.62
N ALA A 122 -4.58 -8.05 29.25
CA ALA A 122 -3.97 -6.93 28.56
C ALA A 122 -2.47 -7.15 28.26
N THR A 123 -1.89 -6.24 27.49
CA THR A 123 -0.46 -6.19 27.18
C THR A 123 0.25 -5.06 27.92
N ILE A 124 1.58 -5.10 27.99
CA ILE A 124 2.39 -4.00 28.53
C ILE A 124 2.15 -2.71 27.72
N ARG A 125 1.87 -2.82 26.41
CA ARG A 125 1.46 -1.67 25.59
C ARG A 125 0.20 -1.00 26.15
N ASP A 126 -0.79 -1.79 26.54
CA ASP A 126 -2.05 -1.26 27.07
C ASP A 126 -1.82 -0.53 28.39
N ASP A 127 -0.96 -1.06 29.25
CA ASP A 127 -0.58 -0.41 30.51
C ASP A 127 0.06 0.96 30.28
N LEU A 128 1.03 1.04 29.37
CA LEU A 128 1.73 2.29 29.06
C LEU A 128 0.78 3.31 28.38
N ILE A 129 -0.10 2.85 27.49
CA ILE A 129 -1.13 3.72 26.90
C ILE A 129 -2.02 4.28 28.02
N ASN A 130 -2.53 3.42 28.91
CA ASN A 130 -3.38 3.85 30.01
C ASN A 130 -2.66 4.83 30.96
N GLN A 131 -1.34 4.69 31.13
CA GLN A 131 -0.53 5.61 31.91
C GLN A 131 -0.40 7.00 31.27
N ILE A 132 -0.21 7.09 29.95
CA ILE A 132 -0.05 8.39 29.27
C ILE A 132 -1.37 9.11 29.00
N MET A 133 -2.47 8.36 28.90
CA MET A 133 -3.77 8.89 28.50
C MET A 133 -4.27 10.08 29.35
N PRO A 134 -4.16 10.08 30.70
CA PRO A 134 -4.53 11.23 31.50
C PRO A 134 -3.70 12.48 31.19
N SER A 135 -2.39 12.33 30.99
CA SER A 135 -1.50 13.45 30.64
C SER A 135 -1.84 14.03 29.27
N VAL A 136 -2.09 13.17 28.29
CA VAL A 136 -2.56 13.56 26.96
C VAL A 136 -3.88 14.32 27.05
N ALA A 137 -4.85 13.80 27.79
CA ALA A 137 -6.15 14.45 27.98
C ALA A 137 -6.01 15.83 28.64
N PHE A 138 -5.17 15.94 29.67
CA PHE A 138 -4.91 17.22 30.33
C PHE A 138 -4.25 18.24 29.38
N MET A 139 -3.15 17.85 28.72
CA MET A 139 -2.39 18.72 27.82
C MET A 139 -3.28 19.31 26.71
N TYR A 140 -4.05 18.46 26.04
CA TYR A 140 -4.95 18.92 24.98
C TYR A 140 -6.20 19.61 25.51
N GLY A 141 -6.63 19.31 26.73
CA GLY A 141 -7.68 20.04 27.42
C GLY A 141 -7.29 21.49 27.67
N VAL A 142 -6.07 21.72 28.18
CA VAL A 142 -5.51 23.08 28.38
C VAL A 142 -5.38 23.82 27.05
N LEU A 143 -4.86 23.16 26.01
CA LEU A 143 -4.75 23.78 24.68
C LEU A 143 -6.10 24.21 24.10
N ASN A 144 -7.15 23.40 24.28
CA ASN A 144 -8.50 23.80 23.84
C ASN A 144 -9.00 25.03 24.59
N GLU A 145 -8.73 25.14 25.88
CA GLU A 145 -9.14 26.30 26.67
C GLU A 145 -8.34 27.55 26.27
N MET A 146 -7.04 27.40 26.02
CA MET A 146 -6.20 28.48 25.48
C MET A 146 -6.73 28.99 24.13
N ASP A 147 -7.13 28.09 23.23
CA ASP A 147 -7.73 28.48 21.95
C ASP A 147 -9.05 29.24 22.16
N ARG A 148 -9.90 28.77 23.08
CA ARG A 148 -11.20 29.40 23.39
C ARG A 148 -11.06 30.79 23.95
N GLU A 149 -10.06 31.00 24.81
CA GLU A 149 -9.72 32.31 25.38
C GLU A 149 -8.90 33.18 24.40
N GLY A 150 -8.59 32.67 23.20
CA GLY A 150 -7.81 33.39 22.20
C GLY A 150 -6.38 33.69 22.65
N TYR A 151 -5.81 32.86 23.52
CA TYR A 151 -4.46 33.05 24.03
C TYR A 151 -3.44 32.88 22.90
N VAL A 152 -2.61 33.90 22.72
CA VAL A 152 -1.46 33.89 21.82
C VAL A 152 -0.23 34.22 22.66
N PRO A 153 0.84 33.40 22.63
CA PRO A 153 2.08 33.73 23.30
C PRO A 153 2.61 35.09 22.84
N THR A 154 3.15 35.88 23.78
CA THR A 154 3.82 37.14 23.46
C THR A 154 5.14 36.89 22.74
N GLU A 155 5.64 37.89 22.03
CA GLU A 155 6.93 37.79 21.31
C GLU A 155 8.09 37.42 22.24
N GLU A 156 8.11 37.95 23.47
CA GLU A 156 9.10 37.62 24.49
C GLU A 156 9.04 36.14 24.90
N GLN A 157 7.82 35.60 25.05
CA GLN A 157 7.61 34.19 25.37
C GLN A 157 8.02 33.28 24.21
N ILE A 158 7.76 33.69 22.96
CA ILE A 158 8.21 32.96 21.78
C ILE A 158 9.74 32.91 21.73
N GLN A 159 10.42 34.04 21.95
CA GLN A 159 11.88 34.10 21.98
C GLN A 159 12.48 33.23 23.09
N GLU A 160 11.84 33.17 24.26
CA GLU A 160 12.27 32.28 25.34
C GLU A 160 12.07 30.80 25.00
N ILE A 161 10.95 30.45 24.35
CA ILE A 161 10.69 29.09 23.87
C ILE A 161 11.74 28.68 22.83
N ASP A 162 12.02 29.54 21.85
CA ASP A 162 12.99 29.26 20.78
C ASP A 162 14.40 29.08 21.34
N LYS A 163 14.82 29.96 22.26
CA LYS A 163 16.11 29.86 22.93
C LYS A 163 16.28 28.54 23.69
N ASN A 164 15.22 28.08 24.36
CA ASN A 164 15.24 26.82 25.09
C ASN A 164 15.20 25.60 24.15
N ALA A 165 14.53 25.70 23.00
CA ALA A 165 14.49 24.65 21.99
C ALA A 165 15.84 24.46 21.30
N GLU A 166 16.60 25.54 21.05
CA GLU A 166 17.96 25.46 20.48
C GLU A 166 19.01 24.88 21.46
N ALA A 167 18.71 24.87 22.77
CA ALA A 167 19.61 24.36 23.80
C ALA A 167 19.45 22.84 24.07
N LEU A 168 18.46 22.19 23.44
CA LEU A 168 18.18 20.75 23.51
C LEU A 168 18.84 19.98 22.36
#